data_AF-A0A964ELD4-F1
#
_entry.id   AF-A0A964ELD4-F1
#
_cell.length_a   1.000
_cell.length_b   1.000
_cell.length_c   1.000
_cell.angle_alpha   90.00
_cell.angle_beta   90.00
_cell.angle_gamma   90.00
#
_symmetry.space_group_name_H-M   'P 1'
#
loop_
_entity.id
_entity.type
_entity.pdbx_description
1 polymer ?
#
loop_
_entity_poly.entity_id
_entity_poly.type
_entity_poly.pdbx_seq_one_letter_code
_entity_poly.pdbx_strand_id
1 'polypeptide(L)'
;MKTKLWISGIMLAFAGMAQVHAQDYTIKNIINGNTSTYYDYTTIKDNGGTYRGGLLYKKSTSYPQYGTTGDFTLYSKNSPLTLSTSDGSRISLNPNGGNVGIGTFSPSYPLDVVGVANLIKGYYGVALRVNSAEALWYNGTYFSWGYDGSYNYFADPITIGTTSNPGAYKLAVKGKIRAEEIVVETGWADYVFKKDYKLRTLPEVESFISEHGHLPDVPSAEEVQKNGASLGEINTKLLQKIEEMTLYMIEMQKEIEALKSAKQ
;
A
#
# COMPACT_ATOMS: atom_id res chain seq x y z
N MET A 1 -37.26 1.61 67.85
CA MET A 1 -38.07 2.77 68.30
C MET A 1 -38.59 3.46 67.04
N LYS A 2 -39.91 3.53 66.81
CA LYS A 2 -40.50 4.19 65.61
C LYS A 2 -41.08 5.54 66.00
N THR A 3 -40.37 6.63 65.73
CA THR A 3 -40.88 8.00 65.93
C THR A 3 -41.53 8.50 64.63
N LYS A 4 -42.86 8.41 64.55
CA LYS A 4 -43.63 9.19 63.56
C LYS A 4 -43.64 10.65 64.02
N LEU A 5 -43.15 11.56 63.18
CA LEU A 5 -43.37 12.99 63.35
C LEU A 5 -44.48 13.42 62.38
N TRP A 6 -45.64 13.81 62.90
CA TRP A 6 -46.67 14.48 62.12
C TRP A 6 -46.35 15.98 62.10
N ILE A 7 -46.02 16.50 60.93
CA ILE A 7 -46.10 17.94 60.64
C ILE A 7 -47.21 18.09 59.60
N SER A 8 -48.13 19.02 59.87
CA SER A 8 -49.24 19.34 58.98
C SER A 8 -48.72 19.81 57.62
N GLY A 9 -48.91 18.97 56.59
CA GLY A 9 -48.85 19.36 55.19
C GLY A 9 -47.60 20.12 54.74
N ILE A 10 -46.44 19.44 54.69
CA ILE A 10 -45.35 19.55 53.69
C ILE A 10 -44.10 18.90 54.27
N MET A 11 -43.46 18.03 53.48
CA MET A 11 -42.27 17.27 53.89
C MET A 11 -41.01 17.92 53.32
N LEU A 12 -40.17 18.50 54.19
CA LEU A 12 -38.77 18.78 53.90
C LEU A 12 -37.88 18.00 54.87
N ALA A 13 -36.84 17.35 54.35
CA ALA A 13 -35.83 16.66 55.15
C ALA A 13 -34.44 17.12 54.73
N PHE A 14 -33.66 17.61 55.70
CA PHE A 14 -32.23 17.82 55.59
C PHE A 14 -31.48 16.55 56.02
N ALA A 15 -30.41 16.19 55.33
CA ALA A 15 -29.28 15.46 55.91
C ALA A 15 -28.02 15.70 55.08
N GLY A 16 -26.95 16.16 55.73
CA GLY A 16 -25.64 16.26 55.11
C GLY A 16 -25.01 14.89 54.93
N MET A 17 -24.81 14.48 53.68
CA MET A 17 -23.62 13.74 53.27
C MET A 17 -22.95 14.56 52.19
N ALA A 18 -21.63 14.48 52.04
CA ALA A 18 -20.91 15.16 50.98
C ALA A 18 -21.28 14.55 49.61
N GLN A 19 -22.39 15.02 49.02
CA GLN A 19 -22.66 14.78 47.61
C GLN A 19 -21.56 15.49 46.83
N VAL A 20 -20.85 14.70 46.01
CA VAL A 20 -19.86 15.20 45.06
C VAL A 20 -20.55 16.23 44.16
N HIS A 21 -20.24 17.51 44.35
CA HIS A 21 -20.87 18.61 43.66
C HIS A 21 -20.28 18.75 42.25
N ALA A 22 -20.64 17.81 41.37
CA ALA A 22 -20.48 17.92 39.93
C ALA A 22 -21.85 18.28 39.32
N GLN A 23 -21.88 19.26 38.42
CA GLN A 23 -23.15 19.78 37.87
C GLN A 23 -23.92 18.68 37.10
N ASP A 24 -25.21 18.54 37.43
CA ASP A 24 -26.30 17.95 36.64
C ASP A 24 -26.27 16.46 36.20
N TYR A 25 -25.68 15.54 36.97
CA TYR A 25 -25.92 14.09 36.78
C TYR A 25 -26.11 13.30 38.08
N THR A 26 -27.24 12.60 38.23
CA THR A 26 -27.50 11.76 39.41
C THR A 26 -26.99 10.32 39.21
N ILE A 27 -25.90 9.96 39.89
CA ILE A 27 -25.40 8.57 39.93
C ILE A 27 -26.31 7.75 40.85
N LYS A 28 -27.06 6.79 40.29
CA LYS A 28 -27.90 5.86 41.06
C LYS A 28 -27.26 4.46 41.05
N ASN A 29 -26.77 4.04 42.21
CA ASN A 29 -26.25 2.69 42.43
C ASN A 29 -27.45 1.75 42.65
N ILE A 30 -27.84 0.97 41.63
CA ILE A 30 -29.02 0.09 41.67
C ILE A 30 -28.55 -1.37 41.78
N ILE A 31 -28.32 -1.83 43.01
CA ILE A 31 -28.09 -3.24 43.30
C ILE A 31 -29.46 -3.90 43.52
N ASN A 32 -30.05 -4.47 42.45
CA ASN A 32 -31.31 -5.21 42.55
C ASN A 32 -31.05 -6.64 43.05
N GLY A 33 -31.07 -6.83 44.37
CA GLY A 33 -30.98 -8.13 45.00
C GLY A 33 -32.32 -8.86 45.08
N ASN A 34 -32.69 -9.62 44.05
CA ASN A 34 -33.22 -10.99 44.26
C ASN A 34 -33.33 -11.80 42.94
N THR A 35 -32.97 -13.08 43.05
CA THR A 35 -33.08 -14.20 42.10
C THR A 35 -34.19 -14.07 41.04
N SER A 36 -33.95 -14.29 39.74
CA SER A 36 -33.22 -15.46 39.19
C SER A 36 -32.42 -15.24 37.88
N THR A 37 -31.98 -14.01 37.55
CA THR A 37 -30.98 -13.75 36.47
C THR A 37 -30.16 -12.49 36.80
N TYR A 38 -28.84 -12.62 37.04
CA TYR A 38 -27.71 -12.37 36.11
C TYR A 38 -27.41 -10.88 35.82
N TYR A 39 -26.12 -10.50 35.98
CA TYR A 39 -25.46 -9.19 35.79
C TYR A 39 -25.50 -8.16 36.95
N ASP A 40 -24.34 -7.54 37.24
CA ASP A 40 -24.14 -6.37 38.13
C ASP A 40 -23.86 -5.13 37.24
N TYR A 41 -24.45 -3.95 37.49
CA TYR A 41 -24.27 -2.78 36.61
C TYR A 41 -24.48 -1.40 37.29
N THR A 42 -23.86 -0.36 36.74
CA THR A 42 -23.97 1.05 37.15
C THR A 42 -24.46 1.89 35.97
N THR A 43 -25.52 2.71 36.16
CA THR A 43 -26.06 3.59 35.10
C THR A 43 -25.98 5.07 35.45
N ILE A 44 -25.58 5.88 34.48
CA ILE A 44 -25.70 7.34 34.50
C ILE A 44 -27.04 7.73 33.85
N LYS A 45 -27.77 8.64 34.51
CA LYS A 45 -29.05 9.18 34.04
C LYS A 45 -29.04 10.69 34.10
N ASP A 46 -29.79 11.34 33.22
CA ASP A 46 -30.11 12.75 33.37
C ASP A 46 -31.19 13.00 34.44
N ASN A 47 -31.39 14.27 34.79
CA ASN A 47 -32.38 14.71 35.79
C ASN A 47 -33.83 14.36 35.41
N GLY A 48 -34.13 14.09 34.12
CA GLY A 48 -35.42 13.57 33.66
C GLY A 48 -35.60 12.06 33.83
N GLY A 49 -34.56 11.35 34.31
CA GLY A 49 -34.57 9.90 34.52
C GLY A 49 -34.16 9.08 33.29
N THR A 50 -33.76 9.71 32.18
CA THR A 50 -33.36 9.04 30.94
C THR A 50 -31.91 8.56 31.04
N TYR A 51 -31.64 7.34 30.55
CA TYR A 51 -30.32 6.70 30.62
C TYR A 51 -29.35 7.29 29.59
N ARG A 52 -28.10 7.52 29.99
CA ARG A 52 -27.05 8.12 29.14
C ARG A 52 -25.81 7.24 28.94
N GLY A 53 -25.52 6.31 29.84
CA GLY A 53 -24.41 5.35 29.71
C GLY A 53 -24.22 4.49 30.96
N GLY A 54 -23.30 3.52 30.93
CA GLY A 54 -23.04 2.68 32.10
C GLY A 54 -21.89 1.68 31.98
N LEU A 55 -21.67 0.97 33.09
CA LEU A 55 -20.75 -0.17 33.23
C LEU A 55 -21.56 -1.41 33.59
N LEU A 56 -21.23 -2.57 33.03
CA LEU A 56 -21.94 -3.83 33.28
C LEU A 56 -20.97 -5.01 33.37
N TYR A 57 -21.25 -5.96 34.27
CA TYR A 57 -20.41 -7.12 34.57
C TYR A 57 -21.25 -8.40 34.76
N LYS A 58 -20.77 -9.55 34.26
CA LYS A 58 -21.48 -10.84 34.34
C LYS A 58 -21.03 -11.70 35.53
N LYS A 59 -21.98 -12.37 36.19
CA LYS A 59 -21.74 -13.14 37.43
C LYS A 59 -22.42 -14.50 37.42
N SER A 60 -21.69 -15.56 37.02
CA SER A 60 -21.92 -17.01 37.29
C SER A 60 -21.28 -17.88 36.20
N THR A 61 -20.79 -19.10 36.42
CA THR A 61 -20.03 -19.69 37.56
C THR A 61 -18.96 -20.64 36.99
N SER A 62 -18.44 -20.34 35.81
CA SER A 62 -17.22 -20.92 35.21
C SER A 62 -16.76 -20.00 34.07
N TYR A 63 -15.86 -19.09 34.44
CA TYR A 63 -15.09 -18.15 33.62
C TYR A 63 -15.84 -17.12 32.74
N PRO A 64 -15.69 -15.83 33.08
CA PRO A 64 -15.92 -14.72 32.17
C PRO A 64 -14.87 -14.68 31.03
N GLN A 65 -15.25 -14.85 29.76
CA GLN A 65 -14.51 -14.31 28.62
C GLN A 65 -15.39 -13.42 27.75
N TYR A 66 -14.82 -12.37 27.18
CA TYR A 66 -15.48 -11.63 26.11
C TYR A 66 -15.55 -12.48 24.85
N GLY A 67 -16.76 -12.64 24.32
CA GLY A 67 -17.06 -13.62 23.28
C GLY A 67 -17.26 -15.05 23.81
N THR A 68 -16.77 -15.41 25.01
CA THR A 68 -17.08 -16.70 25.66
C THR A 68 -17.35 -16.56 27.18
N THR A 69 -18.56 -16.09 27.52
CA THR A 69 -19.20 -16.25 28.84
C THR A 69 -18.94 -15.21 29.95
N GLY A 70 -18.31 -14.05 29.74
CA GLY A 70 -18.46 -12.94 30.70
C GLY A 70 -17.48 -11.77 30.58
N ASP A 71 -18.06 -10.59 30.70
CA ASP A 71 -17.59 -9.40 30.01
C ASP A 71 -17.79 -8.21 30.96
N PHE A 72 -16.77 -7.36 31.13
CA PHE A 72 -16.95 -6.01 31.67
C PHE A 72 -17.27 -5.04 30.50
N THR A 73 -18.54 -4.97 30.12
CA THR A 73 -18.95 -4.23 28.93
C THR A 73 -19.08 -2.73 29.24
N LEU A 74 -18.23 -1.93 28.61
CA LEU A 74 -18.40 -0.48 28.50
C LEU A 74 -19.49 -0.20 27.45
N TYR A 75 -20.60 0.43 27.85
CA TYR A 75 -21.73 0.65 26.95
C TYR A 75 -22.33 2.07 27.05
N SER A 76 -22.54 2.67 25.88
CA SER A 76 -23.29 3.93 25.70
C SER A 76 -24.66 3.60 25.10
N LYS A 77 -25.72 4.31 25.48
CA LYS A 77 -27.10 4.03 25.03
C LYS A 77 -27.71 5.26 24.36
N ASN A 78 -28.15 5.09 23.11
CA ASN A 78 -28.73 6.14 22.28
C ASN A 78 -27.82 7.39 22.17
N SER A 79 -26.52 7.16 22.18
CA SER A 79 -25.43 8.12 22.02
C SER A 79 -24.19 7.33 21.59
N PRO A 80 -23.25 7.89 20.82
CA PRO A 80 -21.99 7.21 20.58
C PRO A 80 -21.25 6.99 21.90
N LEU A 81 -20.40 5.96 22.00
CA LEU A 81 -19.47 5.82 23.13
C LEU A 81 -18.36 6.84 22.92
N THR A 82 -18.42 8.04 23.49
CA THR A 82 -17.46 9.10 23.13
C THR A 82 -16.45 9.45 24.21
N LEU A 83 -15.28 9.91 23.76
CA LEU A 83 -14.45 10.87 24.48
C LEU A 83 -14.59 12.19 23.71
N SER A 84 -15.16 13.21 24.36
CA SER A 84 -15.63 14.46 23.76
C SER A 84 -15.28 15.67 24.63
N THR A 85 -15.18 16.83 24.00
CA THR A 85 -15.11 18.15 24.66
C THR A 85 -16.44 18.89 24.50
N SER A 86 -16.55 20.15 24.92
CA SER A 86 -17.78 20.97 24.85
C SER A 86 -18.32 21.24 23.43
N ASP A 87 -17.59 20.86 22.39
CA ASP A 87 -17.77 21.29 21.00
C ASP A 87 -17.70 20.16 19.94
N GLY A 88 -17.59 18.87 20.30
CA GLY A 88 -17.65 17.78 19.29
C GLY A 88 -17.18 16.35 19.69
N SER A 89 -17.25 15.42 18.73
CA SER A 89 -16.79 14.01 18.82
C SER A 89 -15.38 13.82 18.21
N ARG A 90 -14.45 13.05 18.83
CA ARG A 90 -12.99 13.30 18.64
C ARG A 90 -12.05 12.16 18.17
N ILE A 91 -12.21 10.89 18.59
CA ILE A 91 -11.28 9.73 18.38
C ILE A 91 -12.13 8.48 18.02
N SER A 92 -11.63 7.30 17.58
CA SER A 92 -12.50 6.16 17.12
C SER A 92 -12.83 5.12 18.18
N LEU A 93 -13.99 4.45 18.03
CA LEU A 93 -14.69 3.71 19.07
C LEU A 93 -14.72 4.58 20.32
N ASN A 94 -15.74 5.45 20.37
CA ASN A 94 -15.71 6.83 19.82
C ASN A 94 -15.98 6.79 18.27
N PRO A 95 -15.88 7.84 17.41
CA PRO A 95 -16.02 7.67 15.95
C PRO A 95 -14.77 7.87 15.04
N ASN A 96 -13.81 8.74 15.36
CA ASN A 96 -12.78 9.25 14.42
C ASN A 96 -11.58 8.30 14.15
N GLY A 97 -10.47 8.32 14.94
CA GLY A 97 -9.34 7.36 14.83
C GLY A 97 -8.71 6.95 16.18
N GLY A 98 -8.43 5.66 16.42
CA GLY A 98 -7.58 5.02 17.47
C GLY A 98 -7.27 3.58 16.99
N ASN A 99 -6.17 2.90 17.38
CA ASN A 99 -5.77 1.64 16.72
C ASN A 99 -6.89 0.57 16.73
N VAL A 100 -7.58 0.39 15.61
CA VAL A 100 -8.70 -0.55 15.48
C VAL A 100 -8.14 -1.93 15.11
N GLY A 101 -8.02 -2.80 16.11
CA GLY A 101 -7.71 -4.21 15.92
C GLY A 101 -8.94 -5.00 15.48
N ILE A 102 -8.91 -5.59 14.29
CA ILE A 102 -9.90 -6.56 13.81
C ILE A 102 -9.22 -7.92 13.77
N GLY A 103 -9.66 -8.86 14.63
CA GLY A 103 -8.99 -10.16 14.79
C GLY A 103 -7.69 -10.11 15.61
N THR A 104 -7.35 -8.95 16.22
CA THR A 104 -6.20 -8.78 17.11
C THR A 104 -6.56 -7.94 18.34
N PHE A 105 -5.98 -8.29 19.49
CA PHE A 105 -6.03 -7.50 20.72
C PHE A 105 -4.79 -6.59 20.88
N SER A 106 -3.88 -6.58 19.90
CA SER A 106 -2.63 -5.81 19.93
C SER A 106 -2.29 -5.23 18.54
N PRO A 107 -3.11 -4.29 18.03
CA PRO A 107 -2.86 -3.62 16.76
C PRO A 107 -1.64 -2.67 16.83
N SER A 108 -0.68 -2.88 15.94
CA SER A 108 0.52 -2.06 15.74
C SER A 108 0.25 -0.77 14.96
N TYR A 109 -0.78 -0.76 14.11
CA TYR A 109 -1.16 0.39 13.27
C TYR A 109 -2.56 0.96 13.61
N PRO A 110 -2.86 2.22 13.23
CA PRO A 110 -4.18 2.86 13.43
C PRO A 110 -5.40 2.07 12.95
N LEU A 111 -5.22 1.20 11.95
CA LEU A 111 -6.16 0.15 11.59
C LEU A 111 -5.34 -1.10 11.29
N ASP A 112 -5.63 -2.19 11.99
CA ASP A 112 -4.87 -3.44 11.87
C ASP A 112 -5.82 -4.63 11.81
N VAL A 113 -5.77 -5.36 10.69
CA VAL A 113 -6.70 -6.44 10.38
C VAL A 113 -5.91 -7.75 10.26
N VAL A 114 -6.10 -8.65 11.22
CA VAL A 114 -5.59 -10.02 11.13
C VAL A 114 -6.56 -10.83 10.27
N GLY A 115 -6.13 -11.14 9.05
CA GLY A 115 -6.92 -11.84 8.03
C GLY A 115 -7.09 -10.99 6.77
N VAL A 116 -8.19 -11.19 6.05
CA VAL A 116 -8.46 -10.51 4.78
C VAL A 116 -9.39 -9.31 4.98
N ALA A 117 -8.90 -8.11 4.72
CA ALA A 117 -9.74 -6.93 4.55
C ALA A 117 -10.29 -6.87 3.11
N ASN A 118 -11.61 -6.83 2.96
CA ASN A 118 -12.27 -6.69 1.66
C ASN A 118 -12.83 -5.26 1.52
N LEU A 119 -12.11 -4.42 0.78
CA LEU A 119 -12.48 -3.02 0.52
C LEU A 119 -13.49 -2.92 -0.63
N ILE A 120 -14.42 -1.98 -0.54
CA ILE A 120 -15.44 -1.64 -1.57
C ILE A 120 -16.21 -2.84 -2.18
N LYS A 121 -16.42 -3.92 -1.41
CA LYS A 121 -17.17 -5.10 -1.86
C LYS A 121 -18.56 -4.72 -2.40
N GLY A 122 -18.78 -4.97 -3.69
CA GLY A 122 -20.05 -4.67 -4.37
C GLY A 122 -20.14 -3.26 -4.97
N TYR A 123 -19.03 -2.52 -5.03
CA TYR A 123 -18.95 -1.18 -5.60
C TYR A 123 -17.74 -1.03 -6.54
N TYR A 124 -17.79 -0.02 -7.41
CA TYR A 124 -16.70 0.32 -8.34
C TYR A 124 -16.25 1.76 -8.08
N GLY A 125 -14.95 2.00 -8.04
CA GLY A 125 -14.34 3.28 -7.71
C GLY A 125 -13.17 3.14 -6.75
N VAL A 126 -13.00 4.15 -5.90
CA VAL A 126 -11.85 4.30 -4.99
C VAL A 126 -11.97 3.38 -3.79
N ALA A 127 -11.03 2.45 -3.64
CA ALA A 127 -10.93 1.56 -2.49
C ALA A 127 -10.18 2.22 -1.32
N LEU A 128 -9.17 3.06 -1.61
CA LEU A 128 -8.34 3.73 -0.61
C LEU A 128 -7.86 5.08 -1.14
N ARG A 129 -7.92 6.13 -0.30
CA ARG A 129 -7.24 7.41 -0.53
C ARG A 129 -6.09 7.61 0.46
N VAL A 130 -5.01 8.23 0.00
CA VAL A 130 -3.86 8.66 0.82
C VAL A 130 -3.62 10.14 0.55
N ASN A 131 -3.65 10.98 1.59
CA ASN A 131 -3.56 12.44 1.48
C ASN A 131 -4.50 13.01 0.39
N SER A 132 -5.75 12.56 0.40
CA SER A 132 -6.81 12.88 -0.58
C SER A 132 -6.62 12.34 -2.02
N ALA A 133 -5.47 11.83 -2.43
CA ALA A 133 -5.25 11.17 -3.73
C ALA A 133 -5.69 9.69 -3.72
N GLU A 134 -6.01 9.10 -4.88
CA GLU A 134 -6.43 7.70 -5.03
C GLU A 134 -5.24 6.75 -5.00
N ALA A 135 -5.13 5.96 -3.93
CA ALA A 135 -4.07 4.97 -3.79
C ALA A 135 -4.44 3.62 -4.43
N LEU A 136 -5.69 3.18 -4.24
CA LEU A 136 -6.21 1.91 -4.77
C LEU A 136 -7.61 2.11 -5.35
N TRP A 137 -7.86 1.54 -6.53
CA TRP A 137 -9.10 1.72 -7.30
C TRP A 137 -9.52 0.42 -8.02
N TYR A 138 -10.81 0.26 -8.32
CA TYR A 138 -11.36 -0.94 -9.00
C TYR A 138 -12.57 -0.62 -9.89
N ASN A 139 -12.64 -1.20 -11.10
CA ASN A 139 -13.76 -0.99 -12.05
C ASN A 139 -14.73 -2.17 -12.25
N GLY A 140 -14.50 -3.31 -11.59
CA GLY A 140 -15.25 -4.55 -11.86
C GLY A 140 -14.48 -5.59 -12.68
N THR A 141 -13.35 -5.22 -13.30
CA THR A 141 -12.51 -6.10 -14.14
C THR A 141 -11.07 -6.17 -13.62
N TYR A 142 -10.49 -5.02 -13.24
CA TYR A 142 -9.13 -4.93 -12.72
C TYR A 142 -9.04 -3.88 -11.61
N PHE A 143 -7.99 -3.99 -10.79
CA PHE A 143 -7.62 -2.97 -9.82
C PHE A 143 -6.43 -2.14 -10.32
N SER A 144 -6.34 -0.89 -9.90
CA SER A 144 -5.27 0.04 -10.26
C SER A 144 -4.67 0.70 -9.02
N TRP A 145 -3.40 1.10 -9.14
CA TRP A 145 -2.59 1.76 -8.15
C TRP A 145 -2.35 3.19 -8.67
N GLY A 146 -2.66 4.23 -7.90
CA GLY A 146 -2.47 5.62 -8.34
C GLY A 146 -3.33 6.04 -9.54
N TYR A 147 -4.63 5.70 -9.57
CA TYR A 147 -5.51 5.91 -10.73
C TYR A 147 -5.75 7.39 -11.09
N ASP A 148 -5.81 8.28 -10.10
CA ASP A 148 -5.88 9.75 -10.29
C ASP A 148 -4.54 10.48 -10.09
N GLY A 149 -3.47 9.74 -9.75
CA GLY A 149 -2.17 10.30 -9.45
C GLY A 149 -1.39 10.70 -10.70
N SER A 150 -0.59 11.77 -10.61
CA SER A 150 0.26 12.22 -11.75
C SER A 150 1.35 11.21 -12.13
N TYR A 151 1.81 10.39 -11.18
CA TYR A 151 2.81 9.34 -11.39
C TYR A 151 2.77 8.33 -10.24
N ASN A 152 3.07 7.06 -10.54
CA ASN A 152 3.39 6.05 -9.54
C ASN A 152 4.90 6.04 -9.31
N TYR A 153 5.34 6.03 -8.04
CA TYR A 153 6.75 5.95 -7.67
C TYR A 153 7.03 4.66 -6.90
N PHE A 154 7.96 3.86 -7.43
CA PHE A 154 8.42 2.61 -6.82
C PHE A 154 9.89 2.78 -6.42
N ALA A 155 10.15 2.88 -5.11
CA ALA A 155 11.52 2.99 -4.59
C ALA A 155 12.29 1.66 -4.77
N ASP A 156 11.60 0.55 -4.50
CA ASP A 156 12.13 -0.80 -4.57
C ASP A 156 11.93 -1.45 -5.96
N PRO A 157 12.72 -2.49 -6.31
CA PRO A 157 12.57 -3.19 -7.58
C PRO A 157 11.20 -3.86 -7.76
N ILE A 158 10.67 -3.81 -8.98
CA ILE A 158 9.41 -4.43 -9.37
C ILE A 158 9.68 -5.78 -10.04
N THR A 159 9.04 -6.85 -9.55
CA THR A 159 9.11 -8.20 -10.15
C THR A 159 7.75 -8.64 -10.70
N ILE A 160 7.66 -8.95 -11.99
CA ILE A 160 6.42 -9.38 -12.66
C ILE A 160 6.56 -10.84 -13.10
N GLY A 161 5.64 -11.70 -12.64
CA GLY A 161 5.63 -13.14 -12.97
C GLY A 161 6.74 -13.96 -12.30
N THR A 162 7.52 -13.37 -11.39
CA THR A 162 8.61 -14.03 -10.66
C THR A 162 8.75 -13.46 -9.24
N THR A 163 9.35 -14.24 -8.35
CA THR A 163 9.75 -13.86 -6.99
C THR A 163 11.27 -13.81 -6.80
N SER A 164 12.04 -14.11 -7.85
CA SER A 164 13.51 -14.03 -7.81
C SER A 164 13.97 -12.58 -7.63
N ASN A 165 14.96 -12.36 -6.76
CA ASN A 165 15.59 -11.06 -6.57
C ASN A 165 16.16 -10.54 -7.91
N PRO A 166 15.77 -9.34 -8.38
CA PRO A 166 16.25 -8.79 -9.65
C PRO A 166 17.68 -8.21 -9.57
N GLY A 167 18.33 -8.26 -8.41
CA GLY A 167 19.71 -7.81 -8.24
C GLY A 167 19.84 -6.30 -8.45
N ALA A 168 20.62 -5.90 -9.46
CA ALA A 168 20.82 -4.49 -9.79
C ALA A 168 19.66 -3.87 -10.61
N TYR A 169 18.76 -4.68 -11.19
CA TYR A 169 17.70 -4.19 -12.05
C TYR A 169 16.49 -3.68 -11.25
N LYS A 170 15.94 -2.52 -11.63
CA LYS A 170 14.73 -1.95 -11.01
C LYS A 170 13.41 -2.57 -11.51
N LEU A 171 13.42 -3.26 -12.64
CA LEU A 171 12.28 -4.00 -13.18
C LEU A 171 12.76 -5.35 -13.72
N ALA A 172 12.11 -6.45 -13.30
CA ALA A 172 12.33 -7.77 -13.87
C ALA A 172 10.99 -8.43 -14.23
N VAL A 173 10.90 -8.96 -15.46
CA VAL A 173 9.68 -9.56 -16.00
C VAL A 173 9.98 -10.98 -16.49
N LYS A 174 9.34 -11.99 -15.87
CA LYS A 174 9.38 -13.37 -16.36
C LYS A 174 8.24 -13.58 -17.36
N GLY A 175 8.43 -13.05 -18.56
CA GLY A 175 7.44 -13.09 -19.62
C GLY A 175 7.81 -12.18 -20.79
N LYS A 176 6.89 -12.01 -21.74
CA LYS A 176 7.04 -11.05 -22.84
C LYS A 176 6.48 -9.69 -22.40
N ILE A 177 7.20 -8.62 -22.74
CA ILE A 177 6.73 -7.24 -22.60
C ILE A 177 6.17 -6.80 -23.96
N ARG A 178 5.04 -6.08 -23.94
CA ARG A 178 4.50 -5.37 -25.11
C ARG A 178 4.42 -3.89 -24.76
N ALA A 179 4.99 -3.05 -25.62
CA ALA A 179 4.92 -1.60 -25.56
C ALA A 179 4.69 -1.06 -26.97
N GLU A 180 4.22 0.18 -27.08
CA GLU A 180 4.15 0.90 -28.37
C GLU A 180 5.50 1.52 -28.72
N GLU A 181 6.23 2.01 -27.71
CA GLU A 181 7.59 2.56 -27.82
C GLU A 181 8.43 2.16 -26.60
N ILE A 182 9.75 2.05 -26.80
CA ILE A 182 10.74 1.92 -25.72
C ILE A 182 11.92 2.84 -26.06
N VAL A 183 12.09 3.92 -25.28
CA VAL A 183 13.29 4.77 -25.32
C VAL A 183 14.34 4.16 -24.38
N VAL A 184 15.55 3.91 -24.90
CA VAL A 184 16.68 3.42 -24.10
C VAL A 184 17.80 4.45 -24.18
N GLU A 185 18.19 5.01 -23.03
CA GLU A 185 19.27 5.98 -22.94
C GLU A 185 20.63 5.25 -22.96
N THR A 186 21.25 5.14 -24.14
CA THR A 186 22.64 4.66 -24.31
C THR A 186 23.52 5.69 -25.02
N GLY A 187 24.84 5.45 -24.99
CA GLY A 187 25.79 6.23 -25.80
C GLY A 187 25.57 5.98 -27.29
N TRP A 188 25.56 7.07 -28.08
CA TRP A 188 25.38 7.02 -29.53
C TRP A 188 26.69 6.65 -30.26
N ALA A 189 26.58 5.97 -31.39
CA ALA A 189 27.71 5.33 -32.09
C ALA A 189 28.50 6.24 -33.06
N ASP A 190 28.30 7.57 -33.04
CA ASP A 190 28.86 8.56 -34.00
C ASP A 190 30.38 8.81 -33.85
N TYR A 191 31.14 7.76 -33.59
CA TYR A 191 32.60 7.77 -33.53
C TYR A 191 33.24 7.04 -34.72
N VAL A 192 32.50 6.25 -35.49
CA VAL A 192 33.01 5.53 -36.68
C VAL A 192 33.44 6.49 -37.78
N PHE A 193 32.79 7.66 -37.90
CA PHE A 193 33.12 8.69 -38.89
C PHE A 193 34.25 9.64 -38.48
N LYS A 194 34.87 9.45 -37.31
CA LYS A 194 35.97 10.31 -36.86
C LYS A 194 37.28 9.97 -37.59
N LYS A 195 38.12 10.98 -37.82
CA LYS A 195 39.37 10.84 -38.61
C LYS A 195 40.40 9.89 -37.98
N ASP A 196 40.31 9.66 -36.68
CA ASP A 196 41.13 8.76 -35.89
C ASP A 196 40.50 7.36 -35.70
N TYR A 197 39.32 7.10 -36.28
CA TYR A 197 38.70 5.78 -36.24
C TYR A 197 39.54 4.77 -37.02
N LYS A 198 39.96 3.70 -36.34
CA LYS A 198 40.69 2.59 -36.93
C LYS A 198 39.71 1.56 -37.47
N LEU A 199 39.19 1.80 -38.66
CA LEU A 199 38.47 0.78 -39.43
C LEU A 199 39.40 -0.42 -39.64
N ARG A 200 38.95 -1.62 -39.29
CA ARG A 200 39.68 -2.87 -39.59
C ARG A 200 39.67 -3.10 -41.10
N THR A 201 40.60 -3.88 -41.62
CA THR A 201 40.55 -4.29 -43.03
C THR A 201 39.62 -5.49 -43.22
N LEU A 202 39.03 -5.67 -44.40
CA LEU A 202 38.16 -6.82 -44.69
C LEU A 202 38.85 -8.18 -44.43
N PRO A 203 40.14 -8.41 -44.76
CA PRO A 203 40.84 -9.65 -44.39
C PRO A 203 40.98 -9.87 -42.88
N GLU A 204 41.17 -8.82 -42.07
CA GLU A 204 41.20 -8.94 -40.61
C GLU A 204 39.81 -9.31 -40.06
N VAL A 205 38.74 -8.76 -40.65
CA VAL A 205 37.36 -9.10 -40.31
C VAL A 205 37.02 -10.54 -40.72
N GLU A 206 37.42 -10.98 -41.91
CA GLU A 206 37.27 -12.35 -42.40
C GLU A 206 38.01 -13.36 -41.50
N SER A 207 39.25 -13.06 -41.11
CA SER A 207 40.03 -13.87 -40.17
C SER A 207 39.32 -13.98 -38.81
N PHE A 208 38.81 -12.86 -38.28
CA PHE A 208 38.09 -12.85 -37.01
C PHE A 208 36.79 -13.67 -37.07
N ILE A 209 36.00 -13.54 -38.15
CA ILE A 209 34.78 -14.32 -38.34
C ILE A 209 35.11 -15.82 -38.48
N SER A 210 36.20 -16.16 -39.15
CA SER A 210 36.65 -17.55 -39.32
C SER A 210 37.12 -18.20 -38.01
N GLU A 211 37.71 -17.41 -37.10
CA GLU A 211 38.20 -17.88 -35.80
C GLU A 211 37.09 -17.94 -34.74
N HIS A 212 36.19 -16.94 -34.69
CA HIS A 212 35.22 -16.78 -33.61
C HIS A 212 33.74 -17.02 -33.99
N GLY A 213 33.42 -17.09 -35.29
CA GLY A 213 32.06 -17.36 -35.77
C GLY A 213 31.06 -16.19 -35.62
N HIS A 214 31.53 -14.99 -35.26
CA HIS A 214 30.70 -13.78 -35.15
C HIS A 214 31.47 -12.53 -35.57
N LEU A 215 30.77 -11.41 -35.74
CA LEU A 215 31.40 -10.12 -36.05
C LEU A 215 32.22 -9.60 -34.85
N PRO A 216 33.30 -8.84 -35.10
CA PRO A 216 33.99 -8.09 -34.06
C PRO A 216 33.04 -7.24 -33.22
N ASP A 217 33.34 -7.12 -31.92
CA ASP A 217 32.64 -6.28 -30.93
C ASP A 217 31.17 -6.66 -30.64
N VAL A 218 30.53 -7.48 -31.48
CA VAL A 218 29.21 -8.09 -31.27
C VAL A 218 29.37 -9.31 -30.35
N PRO A 219 28.55 -9.46 -29.28
CA PRO A 219 28.64 -10.60 -28.37
C PRO A 219 28.26 -11.92 -29.05
N SER A 220 28.84 -13.02 -28.57
CA SER A 220 28.56 -14.35 -29.13
C SER A 220 27.17 -14.86 -28.74
N ALA A 221 26.63 -15.83 -29.49
CA ALA A 221 25.34 -16.44 -29.17
C ALA A 221 25.33 -17.11 -27.77
N GLU A 222 26.46 -17.72 -27.36
CA GLU A 222 26.62 -18.34 -26.05
C GLU A 222 26.64 -17.29 -24.92
N GLU A 223 27.31 -16.15 -25.15
CA GLU A 223 27.35 -15.05 -24.20
C GLU A 223 25.94 -14.45 -23.99
N VAL A 224 25.21 -14.20 -25.08
CA VAL A 224 23.83 -13.71 -25.04
C VAL A 224 22.89 -14.73 -24.39
N GLN A 225 23.07 -16.03 -24.62
CA GLN A 225 22.27 -17.07 -23.98
C GLN A 225 22.50 -17.14 -22.46
N LYS A 226 23.74 -16.89 -22.01
CA LYS A 226 24.12 -16.96 -20.59
C LYS A 226 23.77 -15.70 -19.81
N ASN A 227 24.04 -14.53 -20.38
CA ASN A 227 23.98 -13.24 -19.68
C ASN A 227 22.75 -12.39 -20.08
N GLY A 228 22.01 -12.80 -21.12
CA GLY A 228 21.07 -11.93 -21.81
C GLY A 228 21.78 -10.91 -22.69
N ALA A 229 21.03 -9.94 -23.23
CA ALA A 229 21.60 -8.82 -23.98
C ALA A 229 20.91 -7.51 -23.67
N SER A 230 21.69 -6.42 -23.63
CA SER A 230 21.17 -5.06 -23.53
C SER A 230 20.64 -4.60 -24.88
N LEU A 231 19.34 -4.27 -24.94
CA LEU A 231 18.68 -3.79 -26.17
C LEU A 231 19.37 -2.54 -26.73
N GLY A 232 19.72 -1.58 -25.87
CA GLY A 232 20.39 -0.36 -26.27
C GLY A 232 21.83 -0.62 -26.74
N GLU A 233 22.58 -1.50 -26.08
CA GLU A 233 23.95 -1.84 -26.48
C GLU A 233 24.00 -2.58 -27.82
N ILE A 234 23.09 -3.55 -28.03
CA ILE A 234 22.95 -4.23 -29.33
C ILE A 234 22.61 -3.21 -30.42
N ASN A 235 21.66 -2.29 -30.18
CA ASN A 235 21.30 -1.28 -31.18
C ASN A 235 22.48 -0.34 -31.49
N THR A 236 23.23 0.11 -30.48
CA THR A 236 24.47 0.90 -30.67
C THR A 236 25.51 0.12 -31.50
N LYS A 237 25.73 -1.18 -31.21
CA LYS A 237 26.67 -2.03 -31.95
C LYS A 237 26.20 -2.32 -33.39
N LEU A 238 24.90 -2.55 -33.61
CA LEU A 238 24.33 -2.71 -34.95
C LEU A 238 24.52 -1.45 -35.78
N LEU A 239 24.30 -0.27 -35.20
CA LEU A 239 24.55 1.01 -35.88
C LEU A 239 26.04 1.15 -36.25
N GLN A 240 26.96 0.90 -35.31
CA GLN A 240 28.40 0.89 -35.59
C GLN A 240 28.75 -0.01 -36.79
N LYS A 241 28.16 -1.21 -36.90
CA LYS A 241 28.44 -2.13 -38.02
C LYS A 241 27.79 -1.70 -39.34
N ILE A 242 26.67 -0.98 -39.31
CA ILE A 242 26.10 -0.33 -40.50
C ILE A 242 27.01 0.81 -40.99
N GLU A 243 27.59 1.59 -40.07
CA GLU A 243 28.53 2.67 -40.39
C GLU A 243 29.86 2.13 -40.95
N GLU A 244 30.44 1.10 -40.32
CA GLU A 244 31.64 0.39 -40.83
C GLU A 244 31.39 -0.19 -42.23
N MET A 245 30.25 -0.87 -42.44
CA MET A 245 29.86 -1.40 -43.74
C MET A 245 29.70 -0.30 -44.80
N THR A 246 29.21 0.88 -44.40
CA THR A 246 29.10 2.05 -45.28
C THR A 246 30.47 2.56 -45.71
N LEU A 247 31.47 2.56 -44.82
CA LEU A 247 32.85 2.92 -45.17
C LEU A 247 33.46 1.94 -46.18
N TYR A 248 33.32 0.62 -45.98
CA TYR A 248 33.79 -0.38 -46.94
C TYR A 248 33.11 -0.24 -48.32
N MET A 249 31.81 0.05 -48.36
CA MET A 249 31.09 0.30 -49.63
C MET A 249 31.61 1.55 -50.35
N ILE A 250 31.94 2.63 -49.63
CA ILE A 250 32.53 3.84 -50.19
C ILE A 250 33.94 3.59 -50.73
N GLU A 251 34.74 2.76 -50.04
CA GLU A 251 36.08 2.36 -50.49
C GLU A 251 36.00 1.51 -51.77
N MET A 252 35.19 0.46 -51.76
CA MET A 252 34.98 -0.44 -52.90
C MET A 252 34.46 0.30 -54.15
N GLN A 253 33.57 1.29 -53.99
CA GLN A 253 33.09 2.11 -55.10
C GLN A 253 34.23 2.92 -55.75
N LYS A 254 35.14 3.49 -54.94
CA LYS A 254 36.31 4.24 -55.46
C LYS A 254 37.27 3.31 -56.21
N GLU A 255 37.50 2.09 -55.73
CA GLU A 255 38.30 1.10 -56.44
C GLU A 255 37.68 0.72 -57.78
N ILE A 256 36.36 0.48 -57.82
CA ILE A 256 35.63 0.16 -59.06
C ILE A 256 35.71 1.32 -60.07
N GLU A 257 35.63 2.57 -59.62
CA GLU A 257 35.79 3.75 -60.47
C GLU A 257 37.23 3.86 -61.01
N ALA A 258 38.24 3.72 -60.16
CA ALA A 258 39.64 3.70 -60.57
C ALA A 258 39.94 2.59 -61.59
N LEU A 259 39.41 1.39 -61.38
CA LEU A 259 39.54 0.24 -62.31
C LEU A 259 38.81 0.45 -63.64
N LYS A 260 37.72 1.23 -63.67
CA LYS A 260 37.02 1.61 -64.91
C LYS A 260 37.80 2.67 -65.67
N SER A 261 38.26 3.72 -65.00
CA SER A 261 39.07 4.79 -65.62
C SER A 261 40.43 4.31 -66.11
N ALA A 262 41.04 3.31 -65.46
CA ALA A 262 42.28 2.68 -65.94
C ALA A 262 42.10 1.71 -67.13
N LYS A 263 40.85 1.49 -67.59
CA LYS A 263 40.50 0.65 -68.74
C LYS A 263 39.90 1.43 -69.92
N GLN A 264 39.83 2.75 -69.83
CA GLN A 264 39.49 3.67 -70.92
C GLN A 264 40.75 4.33 -71.49
#